data_AF-A0A9X9PVU4-F1
#
_entry.id   AF-A0A9X9PVU4-F1
#
_cell.length_a   1.000
_cell.length_b   1.000
_cell.length_c   1.000
_cell.angle_alpha   90.00
_cell.angle_beta   90.00
_cell.angle_gamma   90.00
#
_symmetry.space_group_name_H-M   'P 1'
#
loop_
_entity.id
_entity.type
_entity.pdbx_description
1 polymer ?
#
loop_
_entity_poly.entity_id
_entity_poly.type
_entity_poly.pdbx_seq_one_letter_code
_entity_poly.pdbx_strand_id
1 'polypeptide(L)'
;MILNYSMICPPFNETECKMNEGIVKLYNEGCCKICKREERICQKVIIKSIIRKQDCISQNPVNVASCDGKCPSATIYNINIESHLRFCKCCRENGVRNLSVPLYCSGNGTEVMHTLQEPIDCTCQWN
;
A
#
# COMPACT_ATOMS: atom_id res chain seq x y z
N MET A 1 29.55 -40.57 3.53
CA MET A 1 28.21 -40.32 4.09
C MET A 1 27.67 -39.07 3.41
N ILE A 2 26.88 -39.23 2.34
CA ILE A 2 26.31 -38.10 1.60
C ILE A 2 24.94 -37.85 2.23
N LEU A 3 24.81 -36.77 3.01
CA LEU A 3 23.50 -36.35 3.54
C LEU A 3 22.64 -35.89 2.36
N ASN A 4 21.81 -36.79 1.85
CA ASN A 4 20.84 -36.50 0.82
C ASN A 4 19.67 -35.75 1.47
N TYR A 5 19.84 -34.46 1.74
CA TYR A 5 18.77 -33.62 2.27
C TYR A 5 17.80 -33.32 1.12
N SER A 6 16.70 -34.05 1.04
CA SER A 6 15.62 -33.70 0.10
C SER A 6 15.02 -32.37 0.55
N MET A 7 15.40 -31.30 -0.15
CA MET A 7 14.85 -29.97 0.11
C MET A 7 13.41 -29.94 -0.40
N ILE A 8 12.45 -29.83 0.54
CA ILE A 8 11.02 -29.73 0.24
C ILE A 8 10.63 -28.25 0.33
N CYS A 9 10.19 -27.67 -0.79
CA CYS A 9 9.67 -26.31 -0.80
C CYS A 9 8.24 -26.27 -0.25
N PRO A 10 7.84 -25.20 0.45
CA PRO A 10 6.45 -24.98 0.80
C PRO A 10 5.57 -24.87 -0.45
N PRO A 11 4.28 -25.22 -0.37
CA PRO A 11 3.35 -25.03 -1.48
C PRO A 11 3.32 -23.56 -1.90
N PHE A 12 3.49 -23.30 -3.19
CA PHE A 12 3.56 -21.95 -3.76
C PHE A 12 2.49 -21.75 -4.82
N ASN A 13 1.67 -20.70 -4.67
CA ASN A 13 0.64 -20.33 -5.63
C ASN A 13 1.13 -19.20 -6.55
N GLU A 14 1.54 -19.55 -7.77
CA GLU A 14 2.05 -18.56 -8.73
C GLU A 14 0.99 -17.58 -9.21
N THR A 15 -0.25 -18.05 -9.36
CA THR A 15 -1.37 -17.25 -9.88
C THR A 15 -1.67 -16.12 -8.91
N GLU A 16 -1.75 -16.43 -7.62
CA GLU A 16 -1.94 -15.43 -6.56
C GLU A 16 -0.79 -14.41 -6.52
N CYS A 17 0.45 -14.86 -6.69
CA CYS A 17 1.60 -13.96 -6.73
C CYS A 17 1.49 -12.94 -7.88
N LYS A 18 1.18 -13.41 -9.09
CA LYS A 18 1.02 -12.56 -10.28
C LYS A 18 -0.18 -11.63 -10.18
N MET A 19 -1.30 -12.09 -9.63
CA MET A 19 -2.50 -11.27 -9.40
C MET A 19 -2.23 -10.10 -8.45
N ASN A 20 -1.31 -10.26 -7.50
CA ASN A 20 -0.90 -9.23 -6.55
C ASN A 20 0.32 -8.41 -7.00
N GLU A 21 0.57 -8.32 -8.31
CA GLU A 21 1.72 -7.60 -8.90
C GLU A 21 3.09 -8.07 -8.36
N GLY A 22 3.17 -9.33 -7.91
CA GLY A 22 4.40 -9.94 -7.43
C GLY A 22 5.22 -10.57 -8.55
N ILE A 23 6.54 -10.55 -8.39
CA ILE A 23 7.50 -11.22 -9.26
C ILE A 23 7.88 -12.55 -8.61
N VAL A 24 7.62 -13.66 -9.29
CA VAL A 24 8.09 -14.97 -8.85
C VAL A 24 9.61 -15.00 -8.98
N LYS A 25 10.31 -15.21 -7.87
CA LYS A 25 11.77 -15.40 -7.84
C LYS A 25 12.11 -16.76 -7.28
N LEU A 26 13.29 -17.25 -7.63
CA LEU A 26 13.84 -18.46 -7.04
C LEU A 26 14.74 -18.09 -5.85
N TYR A 27 14.62 -18.87 -4.78
CA TYR A 27 15.39 -18.77 -3.54
C TYR A 27 16.10 -20.10 -3.27
N ASN A 28 17.21 -20.07 -2.52
CA ASN A 28 18.14 -21.20 -2.33
C ASN A 28 18.62 -21.79 -3.67
N GLU A 29 19.48 -21.04 -4.36
CA GLU A 29 20.19 -21.52 -5.56
C GLU A 29 19.28 -22.04 -6.70
N GLY A 30 18.03 -21.58 -6.75
CA GLY A 30 17.08 -22.00 -7.79
C GLY A 30 16.03 -23.02 -7.33
N CYS A 31 16.09 -23.52 -6.09
CA CYS A 31 15.29 -24.66 -5.64
C CYS A 31 13.82 -24.30 -5.35
N CYS A 32 13.55 -23.17 -4.68
CA CYS A 32 12.19 -22.83 -4.23
C CYS A 32 11.67 -21.53 -4.84
N LYS A 33 10.38 -21.49 -5.15
CA LYS A 33 9.69 -20.30 -5.65
C LYS A 33 9.21 -19.44 -4.47
N ILE A 34 9.47 -18.14 -4.56
CA ILE A 34 8.97 -17.12 -3.64
C ILE A 34 8.29 -16.00 -4.43
N CYS A 35 7.30 -15.34 -3.82
CA CYS A 35 6.68 -14.16 -4.40
C CYS A 35 7.39 -12.91 -3.90
N LYS A 36 8.25 -12.32 -4.73
CA LYS A 36 8.88 -11.03 -4.41
C LYS A 36 8.03 -9.92 -5.04
N ARG A 37 7.26 -9.21 -4.23
CA ARG A 37 6.73 -7.91 -4.66
C ARG A 37 7.88 -6.92 -4.71
N GLU A 38 7.91 -6.09 -5.74
CA GLU A 38 8.79 -4.93 -5.74
C GLU A 38 8.41 -4.09 -4.51
N GLU A 39 9.36 -3.86 -3.61
CA GLU A 39 9.07 -3.11 -2.40
C GLU A 39 8.84 -1.66 -2.80
N ARG A 40 7.57 -1.29 -2.98
CA ARG A 40 7.19 0.11 -3.13
C ARG A 40 7.55 0.80 -1.82
N ILE A 41 8.65 1.55 -1.84
CA ILE A 41 9.01 2.47 -0.77
C ILE A 41 7.89 3.53 -0.72
N CYS A 42 7.57 4.03 0.48
CA CYS A 42 6.55 5.06 0.66
C CYS A 42 6.64 6.18 -0.40
N GLN A 43 5.60 6.32 -1.20
CA GLN A 43 5.55 7.27 -2.31
C GLN A 43 4.12 7.74 -2.58
N LYS A 44 4.00 8.86 -3.29
CA LYS A 44 2.74 9.35 -3.80
C LYS A 44 2.32 8.55 -5.03
N VAL A 45 1.14 7.98 -4.99
CA VAL A 45 0.50 7.24 -6.09
C VAL A 45 -0.77 7.96 -6.53
N ILE A 46 -1.16 7.79 -7.79
CA ILE A 46 -2.43 8.32 -8.30
C ILE A 46 -3.41 7.15 -8.47
N ILE A 47 -4.56 7.25 -7.84
CA ILE A 47 -5.62 6.23 -7.88
C ILE A 47 -6.81 6.80 -8.66
N LYS A 48 -7.34 6.02 -9.60
CA LYS A 48 -8.60 6.35 -10.30
C LYS A 48 -9.77 5.76 -9.53
N SER A 49 -10.66 6.62 -9.06
CA SER A 49 -11.86 6.17 -8.32
C SER A 49 -13.08 7.02 -8.64
N ILE A 50 -14.26 6.44 -8.46
CA ILE A 50 -15.53 7.16 -8.49
C ILE A 50 -15.79 7.73 -7.11
N ILE A 51 -15.92 9.04 -7.01
CA ILE A 51 -16.14 9.72 -5.72
C ILE A 51 -17.63 9.68 -5.39
N ARG A 52 -17.96 9.19 -4.19
CA ARG A 52 -19.32 9.09 -3.70
C ARG A 52 -19.44 9.78 -2.35
N LYS A 53 -20.45 10.64 -2.22
CA LYS A 53 -20.80 11.31 -0.97
C LYS A 53 -22.33 11.41 -0.89
N GLN A 54 -22.93 10.69 0.05
CA GLN A 54 -24.40 10.60 0.18
C GLN A 54 -25.04 10.16 -1.15
N ASP A 55 -26.02 10.91 -1.67
CA ASP A 55 -26.67 10.71 -2.96
C ASP A 55 -25.91 11.36 -4.14
N CYS A 56 -24.74 11.95 -3.89
CA CYS A 56 -23.90 12.60 -4.89
C CYS A 56 -22.75 11.69 -5.38
N ILE A 57 -22.54 11.64 -6.69
CA ILE A 57 -21.54 10.79 -7.34
C ILE A 57 -20.80 11.55 -8.44
N SER A 58 -19.49 11.29 -8.61
CA SER A 58 -18.75 11.80 -9.76
C SER A 58 -19.16 11.02 -11.02
N GLN A 59 -19.53 11.73 -12.08
CA GLN A 59 -19.97 11.11 -13.33
C GLN A 59 -18.84 10.29 -14.00
N ASN A 60 -17.60 10.74 -13.84
CA ASN A 60 -16.41 10.07 -14.36
C ASN A 60 -15.45 9.67 -13.22
N PRO A 61 -14.59 8.64 -13.43
CA PRO A 61 -13.50 8.35 -12.51
C PRO A 61 -12.54 9.55 -12.39
N VAL A 62 -12.18 9.89 -11.17
CA VAL A 62 -11.27 11.01 -10.86
C VAL A 62 -9.94 10.45 -10.39
N ASN A 63 -8.86 11.07 -10.86
CA ASN A 63 -7.51 10.83 -10.35
C ASN A 63 -7.37 11.51 -9.00
N VAL A 64 -7.12 10.74 -7.93
CA VAL A 64 -6.86 11.25 -6.60
C VAL A 64 -5.49 10.75 -6.15
N ALA A 65 -4.66 11.64 -5.63
CA ALA A 65 -3.39 11.24 -5.06
C ALA A 65 -3.58 10.52 -3.71
N SER A 66 -2.73 9.54 -3.42
CA SER A 66 -2.69 8.81 -2.16
C SER A 66 -1.23 8.47 -1.80
N CYS A 67 -0.96 8.18 -0.54
CA CYS A 67 0.32 7.66 -0.10
C CYS A 67 0.24 6.14 0.01
N ASP A 68 1.13 5.43 -0.66
CA ASP A 68 1.23 3.97 -0.60
C ASP A 68 2.69 3.53 -0.55
N GLY A 69 2.94 2.45 0.18
CA GLY A 69 4.27 1.83 0.27
C GLY A 69 4.69 1.42 1.68
N LYS A 70 5.86 0.79 1.75
CA LYS A 70 6.48 0.29 2.97
C LYS A 70 7.30 1.36 3.67
N CYS A 71 7.27 1.33 5.00
CA CYS A 71 8.10 2.14 5.87
C CYS A 71 8.86 1.27 6.88
N PRO A 72 9.99 1.76 7.43
CA PRO A 72 10.76 1.01 8.41
C PRO A 72 9.97 0.72 9.68
N SER A 73 10.03 -0.52 10.14
CA SER A 73 9.52 -0.94 11.43
C SER A 73 10.40 -2.02 12.04
N ALA A 74 10.58 -2.03 13.36
CA ALA A 74 11.20 -3.13 14.07
C ALA A 74 10.76 -3.19 15.55
N THR A 75 10.96 -4.37 16.12
CA THR A 75 10.81 -4.65 17.55
C THR A 75 12.10 -5.29 18.04
N ILE A 76 12.74 -4.70 19.04
CA ILE A 76 14.06 -5.11 19.53
C ILE A 76 13.98 -5.28 21.04
N TYR A 77 14.30 -6.46 21.57
CA TYR A 77 14.41 -6.67 23.01
C TYR A 77 15.59 -5.88 23.57
N ASN A 78 15.36 -5.19 24.69
CA ASN A 78 16.32 -4.33 25.36
C ASN A 78 16.39 -4.73 26.84
N ILE A 79 17.55 -5.27 27.21
CA ILE A 79 17.82 -5.79 28.56
C ILE A 79 17.77 -4.71 29.64
N ASN A 80 18.11 -3.45 29.32
CA ASN A 80 18.12 -2.37 30.30
C ASN A 80 16.73 -2.00 30.81
N ILE A 81 15.69 -2.33 30.04
CA ILE A 81 14.29 -2.08 30.39
C ILE A 81 13.49 -3.39 30.52
N GLU A 82 14.17 -4.54 30.49
CA GLU A 82 13.61 -5.91 30.48
C GLU A 82 12.39 -6.09 29.54
N SER A 83 12.41 -5.39 28.41
CA SER A 83 11.24 -5.28 27.52
C SER A 83 11.66 -5.00 26.08
N HIS A 84 10.72 -4.67 25.19
CA HIS A 84 10.98 -4.42 23.78
C HIS A 84 10.86 -2.94 23.41
N LEU A 85 11.88 -2.41 22.76
CA LEU A 85 11.80 -1.18 21.99
C LEU A 85 11.03 -1.45 20.70
N ARG A 86 10.04 -0.61 20.40
CA ARG A 86 9.23 -0.71 19.19
C ARG A 86 9.35 0.60 18.44
N PHE A 87 9.69 0.52 17.17
CA PHE A 87 9.63 1.66 16.26
C PHE A 87 8.86 1.26 15.02
N CYS A 88 7.89 2.08 14.63
CA CYS A 88 7.13 1.91 13.41
C CYS A 88 6.91 3.28 12.81
N LYS A 89 7.21 3.40 11.51
CA LYS A 89 6.80 4.56 10.72
C LYS A 89 5.70 4.14 9.75
N CYS A 90 4.75 5.04 9.52
CA CYS A 90 3.67 4.88 8.56
C CYS A 90 3.93 5.76 7.34
N CYS A 91 3.51 5.30 6.16
CA CYS A 91 3.56 6.12 4.95
C CYS A 91 2.44 7.15 5.01
N ARG A 92 2.80 8.42 5.19
CA ARG A 92 1.86 9.51 5.45
C ARG A 92 2.10 10.70 4.54
N GLU A 93 1.06 11.50 4.40
CA GLU A 93 1.06 12.78 3.72
C GLU A 93 2.07 13.75 4.35
N ASN A 94 2.88 14.39 3.51
CA ASN A 94 3.70 15.53 3.87
C ASN A 94 3.09 16.77 3.22
N GLY A 95 2.07 17.31 3.90
CA GLY A 95 1.24 18.39 3.37
C GLY A 95 0.12 17.89 2.45
N VAL A 96 -0.94 18.68 2.39
CA VAL A 96 -2.15 18.36 1.63
C VAL A 96 -2.57 19.56 0.78
N ARG A 97 -3.26 19.29 -0.31
CA ARG A 97 -3.89 20.30 -1.16
C ARG A 97 -5.35 19.97 -1.41
N ASN A 98 -6.13 21.01 -1.66
CA ASN A 98 -7.54 20.90 -1.98
C ASN A 98 -7.73 20.61 -3.46
N LEU A 99 -8.41 19.52 -3.78
CA LEU A 99 -8.88 19.17 -5.10
C LEU A 99 -10.41 19.31 -5.11
N SER A 100 -10.96 20.10 -6.05
CA SER A 100 -12.41 20.27 -6.16
C SER A 100 -12.95 19.44 -7.30
N VAL A 101 -13.95 18.61 -7.02
CA VAL A 101 -14.52 17.64 -7.94
C VAL A 101 -16.03 17.88 -8.06
N PRO A 102 -16.58 17.99 -9.28
CA PRO A 102 -18.01 18.07 -9.48
C PRO A 102 -18.67 16.73 -9.17
N LEU A 103 -19.71 16.74 -8.33
CA LEU A 103 -20.55 15.59 -8.01
C LEU A 103 -21.98 15.90 -8.41
N TYR A 104 -22.65 14.94 -9.04
CA TYR A 104 -24.07 15.01 -9.37
C TYR A 104 -24.89 14.32 -8.29
N CYS A 105 -25.83 15.04 -7.68
CA CYS A 105 -26.70 14.54 -6.62
C CYS A 105 -28.06 14.13 -7.18
N SER A 106 -28.43 12.85 -7.03
CA SER A 106 -29.68 12.33 -7.60
C SER A 106 -30.93 12.77 -6.85
N GLY A 107 -30.83 13.14 -5.57
CA GLY A 107 -31.97 13.58 -4.77
C GLY A 107 -32.57 14.91 -5.24
N ASN A 108 -31.71 15.86 -5.62
CA ASN A 108 -32.12 17.21 -6.04
C ASN A 108 -31.84 17.53 -7.52
N GLY A 109 -31.20 16.62 -8.26
CA GLY A 109 -30.83 16.83 -9.67
C GLY A 109 -29.79 17.94 -9.88
N THR A 110 -29.03 18.29 -8.84
CA THR A 110 -28.05 19.39 -8.85
C THR A 110 -26.62 18.88 -8.99
N GLU A 111 -25.76 19.68 -9.60
CA GLU A 111 -24.31 19.47 -9.56
C GLU A 111 -23.68 20.36 -8.47
N VAL A 112 -22.87 19.75 -7.61
CA VAL A 112 -22.19 20.43 -6.50
C VAL A 112 -20.69 20.21 -6.58
N MET A 113 -19.92 21.26 -6.30
CA MET A 113 -18.46 21.14 -6.18
C MET A 113 -18.11 20.61 -4.80
N HIS A 114 -17.49 19.43 -4.74
CA HIS A 114 -16.97 18.86 -3.50
C HIS A 114 -15.46 18.97 -3.44
N THR A 115 -14.95 19.60 -2.38
CA THR A 115 -13.51 19.69 -2.12
C THR A 115 -13.05 18.51 -1.28
N LEU A 116 -12.03 17.80 -1.78
CA LEU A 116 -11.32 16.73 -1.11
C LEU A 116 -9.85 17.11 -0.90
N GLN A 117 -9.22 16.54 0.13
CA GLN A 117 -7.81 16.77 0.43
C GLN A 117 -6.99 15.59 -0.07
N GLU A 118 -5.98 15.89 -0.89
CA GLU A 118 -5.03 14.90 -1.38
C GLU A 118 -3.59 15.26 -0.97
N PRO A 119 -2.70 14.27 -0.78
CA PRO A 119 -1.32 14.50 -0.39
C PRO A 119 -0.52 15.23 -1.49
N ILE A 120 0.28 16.21 -1.08
CA ILE A 120 1.26 16.87 -1.97
C ILE A 120 2.47 15.97 -2.18
N ASP A 121 2.93 15.35 -1.09
CA ASP A 121 4.08 14.47 -1.01
C ASP A 121 3.85 13.40 0.07
N CYS A 122 4.68 12.35 0.10
CA CYS A 122 4.55 11.22 1.02
C CYS A 122 5.89 10.88 1.68
N THR A 123 5.86 10.67 3.00
CA THR A 123 7.07 10.37 3.78
C THR A 123 6.77 9.35 4.89
N CYS A 124 7.80 8.62 5.33
CA CYS A 124 7.69 7.75 6.49
C CYS A 124 7.75 8.56 7.79
N GLN A 125 6.61 8.69 8.46
CA GLN A 125 6.44 9.46 9.69
C GLN A 125 6.11 8.55 10.88
N TRP A 126 6.40 9.02 12.09
CA TRP A 126 5.96 8.34 13.32
C TRP A 126 4.44 8.39 13.45
N ASN A 127 3.89 7.41 14.16
CA ASN A 127 2.48 7.43 14.56
C ASN A 127 2.24 8.40 15.72
#